data_AF-A0A3B9PVW3-F1
#
_entry.id   AF-A0A3B9PVW3-F1
#
_cell.length_a   1.000
_cell.length_b   1.000
_cell.length_c   1.000
_cell.angle_alpha   90.00
_cell.angle_beta   90.00
_cell.angle_gamma   90.00
#
_symmetry.space_group_name_H-M   'P 1'
#
loop_
_entity.id
_entity.type
_entity.pdbx_description
1 polymer ?
#
loop_
_entity_poly.entity_id
_entity_poly.type
_entity_poly.pdbx_seq_one_letter_code
_entity_poly.pdbx_strand_id
1 'polypeptide(L)'
;DVYKRQVDALELLKTKRKGSYAVLKIDKNYVPHHIETKQVFGISFQQGRSRYPIDEDLLFNIVTEKKDLPESAKQDLLLALITAKYTQSNSVCYAYEGQAIGVGAGQQSRIHCTRLAGDKADLWHLRHHPKVLGLKFAENIGRADRDNAIDVYLSQDYEDVIGKDVWQNLFTERPEPLTVEEKKDWLKKVTGVSLASDGFFPFDDNIRRASRSGVTYIAQPGGSIRDQDVIDACNALEITMVFTGLRLFHH
;
A
#
# COMPACT_ATOMS: atom_id res chain seq x y z
N ASP A 1 30.43 -16.73 -4.87
CA ASP A 1 29.14 -16.55 -5.54
C ASP A 1 28.45 -15.20 -5.33
N VAL A 2 28.21 -14.72 -4.10
CA VAL A 2 27.51 -13.43 -3.87
C VAL A 2 28.23 -12.22 -4.50
N TYR A 3 29.56 -12.15 -4.38
CA TYR A 3 30.37 -11.10 -5.01
C TYR A 3 30.31 -11.11 -6.54
N LYS A 4 30.25 -12.30 -7.15
CA LYS A 4 30.14 -12.45 -8.61
C LYS A 4 28.76 -11.98 -9.10
N ARG A 5 27.68 -12.38 -8.40
CA ARG A 5 26.31 -11.89 -8.65
C ARG A 5 26.19 -10.36 -8.51
N GLN A 6 26.97 -9.74 -7.62
CA GLN A 6 27.01 -8.28 -7.48
C GLN A 6 27.71 -7.57 -8.65
N VAL A 7 28.82 -8.12 -9.15
CA VAL A 7 29.53 -7.59 -10.33
C VAL A 7 28.67 -7.72 -11.58
N ASP A 8 28.07 -8.90 -11.79
CA ASP A 8 27.19 -9.16 -12.93
C ASP A 8 25.95 -8.24 -12.91
N ALA A 9 25.41 -7.96 -11.72
CA ALA A 9 24.29 -7.03 -11.55
C ALA A 9 24.70 -5.58 -11.85
N LEU A 10 25.88 -5.13 -11.41
CA LEU A 10 26.34 -3.76 -11.65
C LEU A 10 26.54 -3.51 -13.15
N GLU A 11 27.19 -4.43 -13.85
CA GLU A 11 27.39 -4.31 -15.30
C GLU A 11 26.07 -4.28 -16.06
N LEU A 12 25.08 -5.09 -15.64
CA LEU A 12 23.74 -5.03 -16.21
C LEU A 12 23.08 -3.66 -15.97
N LEU A 13 23.16 -3.12 -14.75
CA LEU A 13 22.54 -1.83 -14.40
C LEU A 13 23.15 -0.66 -15.18
N LYS A 14 24.46 -0.70 -15.46
CA LYS A 14 25.15 0.31 -16.29
C LYS A 14 24.62 0.38 -17.71
N THR A 15 24.06 -0.70 -18.26
CA THR A 15 23.48 -0.67 -19.61
C THR A 15 22.15 0.11 -19.68
N LYS A 16 21.48 0.33 -18.54
CA LYS A 16 20.17 1.00 -18.49
C LYS A 16 20.31 2.48 -18.83
N ARG A 17 19.25 3.05 -19.44
CA ARG A 17 19.19 4.46 -19.89
C ARG A 17 20.44 4.89 -20.67
N LYS A 18 20.93 4.02 -21.56
CA LYS A 18 22.11 4.29 -22.41
C LYS A 18 23.36 4.71 -21.59
N GLY A 19 23.60 4.09 -20.44
CA GLY A 19 24.75 4.42 -19.59
C GLY A 19 24.50 5.46 -18.50
N SER A 20 23.35 6.14 -18.50
CA SER A 20 23.05 7.25 -17.57
C SER A 20 22.27 6.84 -16.33
N TYR A 21 22.07 5.55 -16.08
CA TYR A 21 21.33 5.08 -14.92
C TYR A 21 22.11 5.33 -13.62
N ALA A 22 21.52 6.08 -12.69
CA ALA A 22 22.12 6.39 -11.40
C ALA A 22 22.20 5.12 -10.52
N VAL A 23 23.41 4.74 -10.12
CA VAL A 23 23.65 3.62 -9.20
C VAL A 23 24.35 4.17 -7.97
N LEU A 24 23.68 4.08 -6.82
CA LEU A 24 24.19 4.57 -5.55
C LEU A 24 24.58 3.39 -4.66
N LYS A 25 25.74 3.50 -3.99
CA LYS A 25 26.16 2.58 -2.93
C LYS A 25 26.08 3.32 -1.59
N ILE A 26 25.33 2.75 -0.66
CA ILE A 26 25.18 3.30 0.69
C ILE A 26 26.10 2.54 1.64
N ASP A 27 26.78 3.26 2.54
CA ASP A 27 27.46 2.63 3.67
C ASP A 27 26.41 2.17 4.69
N LYS A 28 26.35 0.85 4.93
CA LYS A 28 25.40 0.25 5.88
C LYS A 28 25.62 0.68 7.32
N ASN A 29 26.79 1.21 7.65
CA ASN A 29 27.14 1.68 8.98
C ASN A 29 26.89 3.19 9.17
N TYR A 30 26.46 3.90 8.12
CA TYR A 30 26.15 5.33 8.22
C TYR A 30 24.99 5.57 9.21
N VAL A 31 25.20 6.50 10.13
CA VAL A 31 24.18 6.98 11.05
C VAL A 31 24.00 8.49 10.85
N PRO A 32 22.80 8.98 10.52
CA PRO A 32 22.57 10.40 10.34
C PRO A 32 22.62 11.15 11.68
N HIS A 33 22.90 12.45 11.61
CA HIS A 33 22.83 13.33 12.78
C HIS A 33 21.44 13.32 13.41
N HIS A 34 21.39 13.59 14.72
CA HIS A 34 20.13 13.63 15.47
C HIS A 34 19.22 14.77 15.02
N ILE A 35 19.79 15.95 14.80
CA ILE A 35 19.04 17.15 14.45
C ILE A 35 18.99 17.28 12.94
N GLU A 36 17.79 17.52 12.42
CA GLU A 36 17.55 17.87 11.02
C GLU A 36 17.03 19.31 10.93
N THR A 37 17.42 20.00 9.85
CA THR A 37 17.04 21.39 9.58
C THR A 37 16.43 21.48 8.19
N LYS A 38 15.27 22.13 8.09
CA LYS A 38 14.61 22.45 6.80
C LYS A 38 14.34 23.94 6.74
N GLN A 39 14.64 24.58 5.61
CA GLN A 39 14.25 25.96 5.38
C GLN A 39 12.95 26.03 4.59
N VAL A 40 12.04 26.90 5.04
CA VAL A 40 10.80 27.23 4.34
C VAL A 40 10.65 28.74 4.36
N PHE A 41 10.61 29.35 3.18
CA PHE A 41 10.42 30.80 3.01
C PHE A 41 11.41 31.64 3.84
N GLY A 42 12.70 31.26 3.83
CA GLY A 42 13.77 31.96 4.56
C GLY A 42 13.82 31.69 6.07
N ILE A 43 12.89 30.89 6.62
CA ILE A 43 12.86 30.51 8.03
C ILE A 43 13.38 29.08 8.20
N SER A 44 14.27 28.87 9.18
CA SER A 44 14.81 27.56 9.52
C SER A 44 13.94 26.87 10.58
N PHE A 45 13.46 25.67 10.27
CA PHE A 45 12.81 24.76 11.20
C PHE A 45 13.79 23.66 11.59
N GLN A 46 13.96 23.42 12.90
CA GLN A 46 14.85 22.38 13.43
C GLN A 46 14.09 21.45 14.37
N GLN A 47 14.35 20.15 14.23
CA GLN A 47 13.78 19.13 15.11
C GLN A 47 14.74 17.94 15.27
N GLY A 48 14.47 17.09 16.26
CA GLY A 48 15.04 15.75 16.28
C GLY A 48 14.40 14.88 15.20
N ARG A 49 15.21 14.13 14.45
CA ARG A 49 14.70 13.17 13.46
C ARG A 49 13.82 12.11 14.11
N SER A 50 12.87 11.56 13.36
CA SER A 50 12.07 10.41 13.81
C SER A 50 12.94 9.15 13.91
N ARG A 51 13.15 8.65 15.14
CA ARG A 51 14.05 7.52 15.44
C ARG A 51 13.36 6.29 16.01
N TYR A 52 12.10 6.39 16.38
CA TYR A 52 11.38 5.27 16.99
C TYR A 52 11.43 4.06 16.05
N PRO A 53 11.97 2.92 16.51
CA PRO A 53 11.96 1.70 15.72
C PRO A 53 10.52 1.27 15.47
N ILE A 54 10.31 0.58 14.35
CA ILE A 54 9.04 -0.08 14.05
C ILE A 54 9.30 -1.56 14.23
N ASP A 55 8.96 -2.07 15.41
CA ASP A 55 9.17 -3.45 15.85
C ASP A 55 7.92 -3.96 16.58
N GLU A 56 7.95 -5.23 16.98
CA GLU A 56 6.82 -5.91 17.63
C GLU A 56 6.38 -5.26 18.94
N ASP A 57 7.25 -4.47 19.59
CA ASP A 57 6.89 -3.72 20.80
C ASP A 57 5.82 -2.67 20.53
N LEU A 58 5.57 -2.28 19.27
CA LEU A 58 4.43 -1.44 18.91
C LEU A 58 3.10 -2.20 18.80
N LEU A 59 3.14 -3.54 18.79
CA LEU A 59 1.98 -4.39 18.53
C LEU A 59 1.35 -5.01 19.79
N PHE A 60 1.86 -4.68 20.98
CA PHE A 60 1.42 -5.29 22.25
C PHE A 60 -0.01 -4.88 22.67
N ASN A 61 -0.43 -3.66 22.35
CA ASN A 61 -1.67 -3.09 22.87
C ASN A 61 -2.85 -3.35 21.92
N ILE A 62 -3.36 -4.59 21.94
CA ILE A 62 -4.56 -4.98 21.19
C ILE A 62 -5.80 -4.52 21.96
N VAL A 63 -6.56 -3.61 21.37
CA VAL A 63 -7.70 -2.93 22.02
C VAL A 63 -9.06 -3.57 21.72
N THR A 64 -9.16 -4.40 20.69
CA THR A 64 -10.39 -5.11 20.29
C THR A 64 -10.63 -6.38 21.10
N GLU A 65 -11.85 -6.92 21.09
CA GLU A 65 -12.19 -8.18 21.74
C GLU A 65 -11.42 -9.36 21.14
N LYS A 66 -11.34 -9.42 19.81
CA LYS A 66 -10.48 -10.36 19.10
C LYS A 66 -9.02 -10.01 19.37
N LYS A 67 -8.29 -10.97 19.96
CA LYS A 67 -6.87 -10.83 20.34
C LYS A 67 -5.91 -11.55 19.41
N ASP A 68 -6.42 -12.32 18.46
CA ASP A 68 -5.57 -13.07 17.53
C ASP A 68 -4.79 -12.13 16.63
N LEU A 69 -3.47 -12.27 16.67
CA LEU A 69 -2.53 -11.56 15.81
C LEU A 69 -1.43 -12.53 15.34
N PRO A 70 -1.67 -13.29 14.26
CA PRO A 70 -0.72 -14.28 13.77
C PRO A 70 0.55 -13.61 13.23
N GLU A 71 1.63 -14.39 13.13
CA GLU A 71 2.95 -13.89 12.73
C GLU A 71 2.94 -13.20 11.35
N SER A 72 2.17 -13.73 10.39
CA SER A 72 2.00 -13.09 9.07
C SER A 72 1.37 -11.70 9.18
N ALA A 73 0.36 -11.53 10.04
CA ALA A 73 -0.29 -10.24 10.27
C ALA A 73 0.64 -9.25 10.97
N LYS A 74 1.47 -9.72 11.92
CA LYS A 74 2.50 -8.87 12.52
C LYS A 74 3.48 -8.36 11.47
N GLN A 75 3.99 -9.24 10.62
CA GLN A 75 4.92 -8.87 9.54
C GLN A 75 4.30 -7.83 8.60
N ASP A 76 3.05 -8.03 8.20
CA ASP A 76 2.34 -7.10 7.33
C ASP A 76 2.05 -5.75 8.01
N LEU A 77 1.67 -5.75 9.30
CA LEU A 77 1.48 -4.51 10.06
C LEU A 77 2.78 -3.73 10.24
N LEU A 78 3.89 -4.41 10.56
CA LEU A 78 5.20 -3.76 10.69
C LEU A 78 5.64 -3.17 9.35
N LEU A 79 5.46 -3.91 8.25
CA LEU A 79 5.73 -3.39 6.91
C LEU A 79 4.87 -2.18 6.59
N ALA A 80 3.57 -2.23 6.90
CA ALA A 80 2.65 -1.13 6.67
C ALA A 80 3.01 0.12 7.51
N LEU A 81 3.41 -0.06 8.77
CA LEU A 81 3.90 1.01 9.66
C LEU A 81 5.22 1.62 9.17
N ILE A 82 6.18 0.79 8.74
CA ILE A 82 7.43 1.28 8.11
C ILE A 82 7.11 2.09 6.85
N THR A 83 6.20 1.60 6.02
CA THR A 83 5.76 2.29 4.80
C THR A 83 5.13 3.64 5.14
N ALA A 84 4.21 3.68 6.12
CA ALA A 84 3.56 4.92 6.56
C ALA A 84 4.57 5.94 7.11
N LYS A 85 5.57 5.48 7.91
CA LYS A 85 6.64 6.34 8.47
C LYS A 85 7.44 7.12 7.43
N TYR A 86 7.58 6.58 6.23
CA TYR A 86 8.34 7.19 5.13
C TYR A 86 7.45 7.66 3.96
N THR A 87 6.13 7.70 4.16
CA THR A 87 5.17 8.20 3.17
C THR A 87 4.73 9.60 3.55
N GLN A 88 4.72 10.53 2.59
CA GLN A 88 4.26 11.90 2.80
C GLN A 88 2.84 11.91 3.39
N SER A 89 2.65 12.63 4.49
CA SER A 89 1.42 12.61 5.28
C SER A 89 0.29 13.46 4.67
N ASN A 90 -0.97 13.13 4.93
CA ASN A 90 -1.41 11.96 5.71
C ASN A 90 -1.36 10.67 4.88
N SER A 91 -0.99 9.57 5.52
CA SER A 91 -0.79 8.26 4.87
C SER A 91 -1.55 7.10 5.53
N VAL A 92 -1.98 6.17 4.67
CA VAL A 92 -2.59 4.89 5.02
C VAL A 92 -1.98 3.83 4.11
N CYS A 93 -1.57 2.70 4.68
CA CYS A 93 -0.95 1.59 3.95
C CYS A 93 -1.73 0.30 4.20
N TYR A 94 -2.11 -0.39 3.13
CA TYR A 94 -2.63 -1.75 3.12
C TYR A 94 -1.48 -2.68 2.71
N ALA A 95 -1.26 -3.73 3.49
CA ALA A 95 -0.24 -4.74 3.26
C ALA A 95 -0.85 -6.15 3.33
N TYR A 96 -0.28 -7.05 2.52
CA TYR A 96 -0.71 -8.43 2.43
C TYR A 96 0.45 -9.28 1.91
N GLU A 97 0.73 -10.41 2.55
CA GLU A 97 1.76 -11.38 2.15
C GLU A 97 3.17 -10.75 2.01
N GLY A 98 3.56 -9.90 2.96
CA GLY A 98 4.89 -9.31 3.04
C GLY A 98 5.13 -8.16 2.06
N GLN A 99 4.09 -7.59 1.47
CA GLN A 99 4.19 -6.44 0.55
C GLN A 99 3.09 -5.40 0.78
N ALA A 100 3.40 -4.13 0.48
CA ALA A 100 2.39 -3.08 0.38
C ALA A 100 1.57 -3.28 -0.91
N ILE A 101 0.25 -3.35 -0.78
CA ILE A 101 -0.69 -3.54 -1.89
C ILE A 101 -1.49 -2.27 -2.20
N GLY A 102 -1.56 -1.33 -1.25
CA GLY A 102 -2.23 -0.05 -1.45
C GLY A 102 -1.68 1.03 -0.52
N VAL A 103 -1.20 2.14 -1.08
CA VAL A 103 -0.63 3.25 -0.30
C VAL A 103 -1.26 4.57 -0.69
N GLY A 104 -1.83 5.26 0.29
CA GLY A 104 -2.29 6.64 0.19
C GLY A 104 -1.23 7.58 0.76
N ALA A 105 -0.98 8.68 0.05
CA ALA A 105 0.07 9.64 0.38
C ALA A 105 -0.42 11.08 0.12
N GLY A 106 0.02 12.01 0.96
CA GLY A 106 -0.20 13.45 0.79
C GLY A 106 -1.67 13.88 0.92
N GLN A 107 -2.52 13.04 1.50
CA GLN A 107 -3.96 13.32 1.60
C GLN A 107 -4.27 14.19 2.82
N GLN A 108 -5.31 15.00 2.72
CA GLN A 108 -5.72 15.93 3.79
C GLN A 108 -6.81 15.35 4.70
N SER A 109 -7.65 14.47 4.15
CA SER A 109 -8.73 13.79 4.88
C SER A 109 -8.36 12.33 5.12
N ARG A 110 -8.52 11.85 6.36
CA ARG A 110 -8.20 10.47 6.75
C ARG A 110 -9.01 9.46 5.96
N ILE A 111 -10.33 9.64 5.87
CA ILE A 111 -11.20 8.75 5.11
C ILE A 111 -10.91 8.78 3.60
N HIS A 112 -10.51 9.92 3.03
CA HIS A 112 -10.10 9.97 1.63
C HIS A 112 -8.80 9.20 1.40
N CYS A 113 -7.85 9.30 2.33
CA CYS A 113 -6.63 8.50 2.30
C CYS A 113 -6.93 6.99 2.39
N THR A 114 -7.83 6.59 3.30
CA THR A 114 -8.27 5.20 3.47
C THR A 114 -8.96 4.67 2.22
N ARG A 115 -9.82 5.46 1.57
CA ARG A 115 -10.47 5.10 0.30
C ARG A 115 -9.45 4.95 -0.82
N LEU A 116 -8.60 5.95 -1.04
CA LEU A 116 -7.61 5.94 -2.11
C LEU A 116 -6.63 4.76 -1.96
N ALA A 117 -6.13 4.50 -0.74
CA ALA A 117 -5.26 3.36 -0.48
C ALA A 117 -5.99 2.02 -0.67
N GLY A 118 -7.25 1.95 -0.21
CA GLY A 118 -8.10 0.77 -0.40
C GLY A 118 -8.39 0.49 -1.88
N ASP A 119 -8.67 1.52 -2.69
CA ASP A 119 -8.95 1.36 -4.12
C ASP A 119 -7.72 0.81 -4.86
N LYS A 120 -6.52 1.20 -4.45
CA LYS A 120 -5.26 0.61 -4.96
C LYS A 120 -5.11 -0.86 -4.55
N ALA A 121 -5.44 -1.20 -3.31
CA ALA A 121 -5.43 -2.58 -2.82
C ALA A 121 -6.46 -3.44 -3.59
N ASP A 122 -7.65 -2.90 -3.83
CA ASP A 122 -8.70 -3.58 -4.59
C ASP A 122 -8.24 -3.86 -6.03
N LEU A 123 -7.63 -2.87 -6.71
CA LEU A 123 -7.04 -3.07 -8.02
C LEU A 123 -5.93 -4.13 -8.00
N TRP A 124 -5.07 -4.13 -6.98
CA TRP A 124 -4.04 -5.16 -6.81
C TRP A 124 -4.67 -6.56 -6.73
N HIS A 125 -5.70 -6.76 -5.92
CA HIS A 125 -6.39 -8.04 -5.85
C HIS A 125 -7.11 -8.41 -7.15
N LEU A 126 -7.74 -7.45 -7.83
CA LEU A 126 -8.42 -7.67 -9.11
C LEU A 126 -7.46 -8.09 -10.22
N ARG A 127 -6.18 -7.67 -10.19
CA ARG A 127 -5.16 -8.16 -11.13
C ARG A 127 -4.93 -9.67 -11.07
N HIS A 128 -5.33 -10.31 -9.98
CA HIS A 128 -5.26 -11.76 -9.79
C HIS A 128 -6.54 -12.48 -10.21
N HIS A 129 -7.56 -11.75 -10.69
CA HIS A 129 -8.80 -12.35 -11.15
C HIS A 129 -8.55 -13.26 -12.38
N PRO A 130 -9.19 -14.44 -12.50
CA PRO A 130 -8.96 -15.36 -13.61
C PRO A 130 -9.13 -14.74 -15.01
N LYS A 131 -10.13 -13.86 -15.19
CA LYS A 131 -10.30 -13.11 -16.46
C LYS A 131 -9.10 -12.19 -16.77
N VAL A 132 -8.46 -11.60 -15.75
CA VAL A 132 -7.29 -10.73 -15.93
C VAL A 132 -6.05 -11.56 -16.23
N LEU A 133 -5.82 -12.63 -15.47
CA LEU A 133 -4.72 -13.56 -15.72
C LEU A 133 -4.83 -14.26 -17.08
N GLY A 134 -6.06 -14.42 -17.58
CA GLY A 134 -6.36 -15.02 -18.87
C GLY A 134 -6.36 -14.05 -20.06
N LEU A 135 -6.03 -12.75 -19.88
CA LEU A 135 -6.00 -11.79 -20.98
C LEU A 135 -4.96 -12.20 -22.04
N LYS A 136 -5.40 -12.34 -23.29
CA LYS A 136 -4.54 -12.74 -24.41
C LYS A 136 -4.00 -11.54 -25.17
N PHE A 137 -2.86 -11.03 -24.73
CA PHE A 137 -2.20 -9.89 -25.36
C PHE A 137 -1.61 -10.20 -26.74
N ALA A 138 -1.49 -9.18 -27.60
CA ALA A 138 -0.78 -9.25 -28.87
C ALA A 138 0.71 -9.63 -28.67
N GLU A 139 1.29 -10.41 -29.59
CA GLU A 139 2.63 -11.00 -29.43
C GLU A 139 3.75 -9.98 -29.21
N ASN A 140 3.64 -8.80 -29.82
CA ASN A 140 4.68 -7.76 -29.80
C ASN A 140 4.41 -6.65 -28.77
N ILE A 141 3.48 -6.83 -27.83
CA ILE A 141 3.19 -5.79 -26.84
C ILE A 141 4.36 -5.61 -25.86
N GLY A 142 4.73 -4.36 -25.60
CA GLY A 142 5.70 -4.03 -24.57
C GLY A 142 5.16 -4.35 -23.17
N ARG A 143 6.05 -4.64 -22.22
CA ARG A 143 5.65 -4.90 -20.82
C ARG A 143 4.91 -3.71 -20.20
N ALA A 144 5.38 -2.49 -20.45
CA ALA A 144 4.76 -1.27 -19.92
C ALA A 144 3.35 -1.07 -20.50
N ASP A 145 3.18 -1.31 -21.80
CA ASP A 145 1.87 -1.19 -22.46
C ASP A 145 0.89 -2.26 -21.96
N ARG A 146 1.39 -3.48 -21.70
CA ARG A 146 0.62 -4.54 -21.07
C ARG A 146 0.14 -4.16 -19.68
N ASP A 147 1.04 -3.65 -18.83
CA ASP A 147 0.70 -3.23 -17.47
C ASP A 147 -0.35 -2.09 -17.49
N ASN A 148 -0.16 -1.08 -18.35
CA ASN A 148 -1.13 0.00 -18.55
C ASN A 148 -2.49 -0.52 -19.04
N ALA A 149 -2.50 -1.47 -19.99
CA ALA A 149 -3.73 -2.03 -20.51
C ALA A 149 -4.53 -2.78 -19.43
N ILE A 150 -3.85 -3.49 -18.51
CA ILE A 150 -4.50 -4.15 -17.37
C ILE A 150 -5.12 -3.11 -16.42
N ASP A 151 -4.39 -2.04 -16.11
CA ASP A 151 -4.87 -1.00 -15.20
C ASP A 151 -6.11 -0.30 -15.76
N VAL A 152 -6.11 0.03 -17.06
CA VAL A 152 -7.27 0.62 -17.74
C VAL A 152 -8.43 -0.38 -17.88
N TYR A 153 -8.15 -1.64 -18.20
CA TYR A 153 -9.17 -2.71 -18.24
C TYR A 153 -9.91 -2.86 -16.90
N LEU A 154 -9.21 -2.66 -15.78
CA LEU A 154 -9.78 -2.74 -14.44
C LEU A 154 -10.50 -1.46 -13.99
N SER A 155 -10.29 -0.33 -14.67
CA SER A 155 -10.90 0.95 -14.32
C SER A 155 -12.35 1.08 -14.82
N GLN A 156 -12.91 2.30 -14.73
CA GLN A 156 -14.20 2.63 -15.34
C GLN A 156 -14.07 2.90 -16.85
N ASP A 157 -12.85 3.17 -17.32
CA ASP A 157 -12.51 3.54 -18.69
C ASP A 157 -12.05 2.31 -19.49
N TYR A 158 -12.53 1.11 -19.15
CA TYR A 158 -12.10 -0.14 -19.77
C TYR A 158 -12.32 -0.15 -21.29
N GLU A 159 -13.30 0.63 -21.79
CA GLU A 159 -13.56 0.79 -23.22
C GLU A 159 -12.38 1.39 -24.00
N ASP A 160 -11.48 2.12 -23.34
CA ASP A 160 -10.27 2.66 -23.96
C ASP A 160 -9.29 1.57 -24.41
N VAL A 161 -9.42 0.35 -23.86
CA VAL A 161 -8.57 -0.79 -24.22
C VAL A 161 -9.34 -1.96 -24.81
N ILE A 162 -10.64 -2.13 -24.53
CA ILE A 162 -11.47 -3.19 -25.12
C ILE A 162 -12.54 -2.68 -26.10
N GLY A 163 -12.55 -1.38 -26.42
CA GLY A 163 -13.47 -0.79 -27.40
C GLY A 163 -13.27 -1.40 -28.79
N LYS A 164 -14.34 -1.41 -29.61
CA LYS A 164 -14.39 -2.11 -30.92
C LYS A 164 -13.25 -1.73 -31.87
N ASP A 165 -12.78 -0.50 -31.78
CA ASP A 165 -11.80 0.09 -32.69
C ASP A 165 -10.35 0.10 -32.15
N VAL A 166 -10.16 -0.31 -30.89
CA VAL A 166 -8.86 -0.21 -30.19
C VAL A 166 -8.32 -1.54 -29.67
N TRP A 167 -9.18 -2.52 -29.36
CA TRP A 167 -8.76 -3.75 -28.69
C TRP A 167 -7.74 -4.56 -29.49
N GLN A 168 -7.83 -4.54 -30.82
CA GLN A 168 -6.94 -5.28 -31.72
C GLN A 168 -5.48 -4.83 -31.63
N ASN A 169 -5.22 -3.61 -31.13
CA ASN A 169 -3.87 -3.11 -30.93
C ASN A 169 -3.18 -3.74 -29.72
N LEU A 170 -3.97 -4.25 -28.76
CA LEU A 170 -3.49 -4.70 -27.45
C LEU A 170 -3.72 -6.20 -27.23
N PHE A 171 -4.76 -6.78 -27.82
CA PHE A 171 -5.21 -8.15 -27.57
C PHE A 171 -5.39 -8.94 -28.87
N THR A 172 -5.20 -10.26 -28.78
CA THR A 172 -5.45 -11.22 -29.87
C THR A 172 -6.92 -11.59 -30.00
N GLU A 173 -7.67 -11.50 -28.90
CA GLU A 173 -9.13 -11.61 -28.85
C GLU A 173 -9.68 -10.50 -27.97
N ARG A 174 -10.87 -9.99 -28.31
CA ARG A 174 -11.51 -8.93 -27.51
C ARG A 174 -11.86 -9.48 -26.13
N PRO A 175 -11.31 -8.94 -25.04
CA PRO A 175 -11.68 -9.38 -23.70
C PRO A 175 -13.11 -8.95 -23.37
N GLU A 176 -13.84 -9.81 -22.66
CA GLU A 176 -15.10 -9.41 -22.01
C GLU A 176 -14.78 -8.54 -20.79
N PRO A 177 -15.50 -7.43 -20.55
CA PRO A 177 -15.26 -6.60 -19.39
C PRO A 177 -15.52 -7.37 -18.09
N LEU A 178 -14.81 -6.97 -17.04
CA LEU A 178 -15.09 -7.43 -15.69
C LEU A 178 -16.25 -6.60 -15.11
N THR A 179 -17.40 -7.23 -14.86
CA THR A 179 -18.60 -6.50 -14.39
C THR A 179 -18.42 -5.98 -12.96
N VAL A 180 -19.27 -5.03 -12.56
CA VAL A 180 -19.26 -4.50 -11.18
C VAL A 180 -19.54 -5.61 -10.17
N GLU A 181 -20.45 -6.53 -10.50
CA GLU A 181 -20.81 -7.67 -9.69
C GLU A 181 -19.63 -8.65 -9.56
N GLU A 182 -18.94 -8.97 -10.66
CA GLU A 182 -17.76 -9.82 -10.65
C GLU A 182 -16.62 -9.22 -9.81
N LYS A 183 -16.38 -7.91 -9.95
CA LYS A 183 -15.40 -7.18 -9.12
C LYS A 183 -15.76 -7.30 -7.64
N LYS A 184 -17.01 -7.06 -7.28
CA LYS A 184 -17.49 -7.17 -5.89
C LYS A 184 -17.38 -8.58 -5.35
N ASP A 185 -17.77 -9.59 -6.11
CA ASP A 185 -17.76 -10.99 -5.67
C ASP A 185 -16.34 -11.54 -5.55
N TRP A 186 -15.41 -11.05 -6.35
CA TRP A 186 -13.99 -11.34 -6.17
C TRP A 186 -13.46 -10.72 -4.87
N LEU A 187 -13.68 -9.41 -4.68
CA LEU A 187 -13.15 -8.68 -3.52
C LEU A 187 -13.75 -9.17 -2.19
N LYS A 188 -14.99 -9.65 -2.15
CA LYS A 188 -15.58 -10.29 -0.95
C LYS A 188 -14.80 -11.50 -0.44
N LYS A 189 -14.01 -12.16 -1.29
CA LYS A 189 -13.20 -13.34 -0.92
C LYS A 189 -11.85 -12.95 -0.35
N VAL A 190 -11.45 -11.69 -0.50
CA VAL A 190 -10.19 -11.17 0.02
C VAL A 190 -10.31 -11.05 1.55
N THR A 191 -9.36 -11.62 2.27
CA THR A 191 -9.26 -11.57 3.73
C THR A 191 -7.79 -11.56 4.13
N GLY A 192 -7.49 -11.33 5.41
CA GLY A 192 -6.11 -11.39 5.91
C GLY A 192 -5.29 -10.11 5.67
N VAL A 193 -5.87 -9.07 5.07
CA VAL A 193 -5.15 -7.82 4.79
C VAL A 193 -4.89 -7.07 6.09
N SER A 194 -3.70 -6.51 6.20
CA SER A 194 -3.29 -5.66 7.33
C SER A 194 -3.26 -4.20 6.89
N LEU A 195 -3.66 -3.30 7.79
CA LEU A 195 -3.69 -1.86 7.51
C LEU A 195 -2.96 -1.10 8.61
N ALA A 196 -2.12 -0.13 8.22
CA ALA A 196 -1.55 0.85 9.13
C ALA A 196 -1.94 2.28 8.75
N SER A 197 -2.14 3.14 9.75
CA SER A 197 -2.31 4.58 9.56
C SER A 197 -1.27 5.39 10.34
N ASP A 198 -0.74 6.45 9.70
CA ASP A 198 0.24 7.34 10.34
C ASP A 198 -0.34 8.23 11.46
N GLY A 199 -1.67 8.32 11.55
CA GLY A 199 -2.41 9.08 12.54
C GLY A 199 -3.69 8.33 12.92
N PHE A 200 -4.39 8.82 13.93
CA PHE A 200 -5.58 8.13 14.43
C PHE A 200 -6.74 8.16 13.43
N PHE A 201 -7.67 7.21 13.58
CA PHE A 201 -8.94 7.23 12.87
C PHE A 201 -9.97 8.08 13.62
N PRO A 202 -10.52 9.14 12.99
CA PRO A 202 -11.47 10.01 13.66
C PRO A 202 -12.88 9.38 13.78
N PHE A 203 -13.22 8.47 12.85
CA PHE A 203 -14.55 7.85 12.76
C PHE A 203 -14.47 6.41 12.22
N ASP A 204 -15.53 5.64 12.46
CA ASP A 204 -15.67 4.23 12.08
C ASP A 204 -15.75 3.98 10.56
N ASP A 205 -16.06 5.01 9.77
CA ASP A 205 -16.13 4.96 8.31
C ASP A 205 -14.83 4.44 7.66
N ASN A 206 -13.68 4.70 8.30
CA ASN A 206 -12.39 4.16 7.90
C ASN A 206 -12.36 2.65 8.03
N ILE A 207 -12.86 2.12 9.15
CA ILE A 207 -12.88 0.68 9.44
C ILE A 207 -13.83 -0.03 8.47
N ARG A 208 -15.01 0.55 8.25
CA ARG A 208 -16.00 0.02 7.29
C ARG A 208 -15.51 0.08 5.84
N ARG A 209 -14.67 1.06 5.48
CA ARG A 209 -14.02 1.07 4.16
C ARG A 209 -12.93 0.02 4.08
N ALA A 210 -12.11 -0.11 5.11
CA ALA A 210 -11.01 -1.07 5.15
C ALA A 210 -11.51 -2.52 5.06
N SER A 211 -12.58 -2.87 5.77
CA SER A 211 -13.15 -4.23 5.74
C SER A 211 -13.61 -4.66 4.35
N ARG A 212 -14.04 -3.73 3.50
CA ARG A 212 -14.43 -4.00 2.10
C ARG A 212 -13.25 -4.43 1.21
N SER A 213 -12.02 -4.17 1.65
CA SER A 213 -10.78 -4.61 1.00
C SER A 213 -10.11 -5.75 1.77
N GLY A 214 -10.89 -6.54 2.52
CA GLY A 214 -10.40 -7.74 3.22
C GLY A 214 -9.52 -7.48 4.44
N VAL A 215 -9.54 -6.25 4.99
CA VAL A 215 -8.78 -5.93 6.19
C VAL A 215 -9.32 -6.68 7.40
N THR A 216 -8.42 -7.37 8.09
CA THR A 216 -8.70 -8.12 9.32
C THR A 216 -7.77 -7.73 10.47
N TYR A 217 -6.71 -6.96 10.19
CA TYR A 217 -5.75 -6.46 11.18
C TYR A 217 -5.47 -4.97 10.95
N ILE A 218 -5.49 -4.16 12.00
CA ILE A 218 -5.26 -2.72 11.93
C ILE A 218 -4.26 -2.26 12.99
N ALA A 219 -3.32 -1.40 12.63
CA ALA A 219 -2.47 -0.64 13.56
C ALA A 219 -2.65 0.87 13.35
N GLN A 220 -2.91 1.58 14.44
CA GLN A 220 -3.04 3.04 14.46
C GLN A 220 -2.56 3.60 15.81
N PRO A 221 -2.19 4.88 15.93
CA PRO A 221 -1.64 5.39 17.19
C PRO A 221 -2.61 5.42 18.37
N GLY A 222 -3.93 5.51 18.11
CA GLY A 222 -4.92 5.88 19.12
C GLY A 222 -4.90 7.38 19.44
N GLY A 223 -5.80 7.82 20.31
CA GLY A 223 -5.92 9.20 20.78
C GLY A 223 -7.06 10.00 20.14
N SER A 224 -8.03 9.34 19.49
CA SER A 224 -9.27 9.99 19.07
C SER A 224 -10.21 10.13 20.27
N ILE A 225 -10.96 11.23 20.36
CA ILE A 225 -12.09 11.37 21.30
C ILE A 225 -13.15 10.28 21.03
N ARG A 226 -13.16 9.73 19.81
CA ARG A 226 -14.08 8.68 19.33
C ARG A 226 -13.40 7.32 19.16
N ASP A 227 -12.31 7.05 19.89
CA ASP A 227 -11.63 5.75 19.79
C ASP A 227 -12.58 4.57 20.07
N GLN A 228 -13.53 4.72 21.00
CA GLN A 228 -14.51 3.67 21.29
C GLN A 228 -15.39 3.35 20.07
N ASP A 229 -15.90 4.36 19.35
CA ASP A 229 -16.70 4.16 18.12
C ASP A 229 -15.92 3.32 17.08
N VAL A 230 -14.60 3.55 16.98
CA VAL A 230 -13.69 2.86 16.07
C VAL A 230 -13.43 1.42 16.54
N ILE A 231 -13.20 1.22 17.84
CA ILE A 231 -13.00 -0.11 18.45
C ILE A 231 -14.26 -0.96 18.30
N ASP A 232 -15.44 -0.40 18.56
CA ASP A 232 -16.73 -1.08 18.44
C ASP A 232 -16.98 -1.52 16.99
N ALA A 233 -16.62 -0.66 16.01
CA ALA A 233 -16.70 -1.03 14.60
C ALA A 233 -15.74 -2.16 14.22
N CYS A 234 -14.54 -2.19 14.78
CA CYS A 234 -13.62 -3.32 14.61
C CYS A 234 -14.17 -4.60 15.22
N ASN A 235 -14.71 -4.55 16.44
CA ASN A 235 -15.32 -5.70 17.10
C ASN A 235 -16.50 -6.25 16.28
N ALA A 236 -17.39 -5.38 15.80
CA ALA A 236 -18.52 -5.76 14.95
C ALA A 236 -18.12 -6.37 13.60
N LEU A 237 -16.89 -6.12 13.13
CA LEU A 237 -16.35 -6.63 11.86
C LEU A 237 -15.29 -7.72 12.08
N GLU A 238 -15.10 -8.18 13.32
CA GLU A 238 -14.09 -9.18 13.71
C GLU A 238 -12.64 -8.83 13.28
N ILE A 239 -12.32 -7.53 13.33
CA ILE A 239 -11.00 -6.97 13.01
C ILE A 239 -10.19 -6.84 14.30
N THR A 240 -8.97 -7.36 14.31
CA THR A 240 -8.01 -7.12 15.41
C THR A 240 -7.38 -5.74 15.23
N MET A 241 -7.47 -4.87 16.25
CA MET A 241 -6.86 -3.54 16.22
C MET A 241 -5.82 -3.35 17.32
N VAL A 242 -4.69 -2.78 16.93
CA VAL A 242 -3.56 -2.37 17.78
C VAL A 242 -3.51 -0.85 17.90
N PHE A 243 -3.36 -0.36 19.12
CA PHE A 243 -2.99 1.03 19.40
C PHE A 243 -1.49 1.14 19.66
N THR A 244 -0.75 1.72 18.72
CA THR A 244 0.73 1.79 18.80
C THR A 244 1.24 2.89 19.72
N GLY A 245 0.42 3.92 20.02
CA GLY A 245 0.87 5.12 20.73
C GLY A 245 1.85 5.99 19.94
N LEU A 246 2.16 5.66 18.69
CA LEU A 246 3.19 6.30 17.88
C LEU A 246 2.60 6.92 16.60
N ARG A 247 2.57 8.24 16.54
CA ARG A 247 2.21 9.00 15.33
C ARG A 247 3.39 9.07 14.36
N LEU A 248 3.13 8.88 13.06
CA LEU A 248 4.15 8.68 12.02
C LEU A 248 4.11 9.75 10.91
N PHE A 249 3.82 11.02 11.25
CA PHE A 249 3.77 12.08 10.25
C PHE A 249 5.12 12.35 9.56
N HIS A 250 5.08 12.61 8.26
CA HIS A 250 6.25 12.87 7.41
C HIS A 250 5.95 13.95 6.36
N HIS A 251 6.79 15.01 6.31
CA HIS A 251 6.63 16.21 5.46
C HIS A 251 7.96 16.79 4.97
#